data_AF-A0A967VMS2-F1
#
_entry.id   AF-A0A967VMS2-F1
#
_cell.length_a   1.000
_cell.length_b   1.000
_cell.length_c   1.000
_cell.angle_alpha   90.00
_cell.angle_beta   90.00
_cell.angle_gamma   90.00
#
_symmetry.space_group_name_H-M   'P 1'
#
loop_
_entity.id
_entity.type
_entity.pdbx_description
1 polymer ?
#
loop_
_entity_poly.entity_id
_entity_poly.type
_entity_poly.pdbx_seq_one_letter_code
_entity_poly.pdbx_strand_id
1 'polypeptide(L)'
;MTATSPPAAVLTANGYPLDDSSRRLGELEPANDLLGDDAALRAAMQERGHLFFRELIDPELVQLARQEILLKYAILGEIDDRHPIDEAIDRRGDRG
;
A
#
# COMPACT_ATOMS: atom_id res chain seq x y z
N MET A 1 -6.97 38.51 0.74
CA MET A 1 -6.03 37.78 -0.15
C MET A 1 -6.45 36.33 -0.14
N THR A 2 -7.17 35.88 -1.17
CA THR A 2 -7.59 34.48 -1.33
C THR A 2 -6.46 33.74 -2.02
N ALA A 3 -5.82 32.80 -1.32
CA ALA A 3 -4.83 31.92 -1.92
C ALA A 3 -5.53 30.99 -2.91
N THR A 4 -5.19 31.10 -4.19
CA THR A 4 -5.60 30.14 -5.22
C THR A 4 -4.88 28.83 -4.92
N SER A 5 -5.64 27.81 -4.49
CA SER A 5 -5.13 26.44 -4.34
C SER A 5 -4.65 25.95 -5.71
N PRO A 6 -3.47 25.32 -5.82
CA PRO A 6 -3.03 24.71 -7.07
C PRO A 6 -4.08 23.67 -7.54
N PRO A 7 -4.29 23.50 -8.85
CA PRO A 7 -5.19 22.48 -9.35
C PRO A 7 -4.73 21.11 -8.83
N ALA A 8 -5.67 20.34 -8.28
CA ALA A 8 -5.39 18.98 -7.82
C ALA A 8 -4.76 18.18 -8.96
N ALA A 9 -3.61 17.56 -8.70
CA ALA A 9 -2.94 16.74 -9.70
C ALA A 9 -3.89 15.60 -10.13
N VAL A 10 -4.07 15.43 -11.43
CA VAL A 10 -4.88 14.32 -11.97
C VAL A 10 -4.16 13.02 -11.65
N LEU A 11 -4.82 12.13 -10.90
CA LEU A 11 -4.28 10.82 -10.63
C LEU A 11 -4.25 10.02 -11.94
N THR A 12 -3.11 9.39 -12.25
CA THR A 12 -2.97 8.59 -13.48
C THR A 12 -2.35 7.22 -13.19
N ALA A 13 -2.69 6.23 -13.99
CA ALA A 13 -2.04 4.92 -14.02
C ALA A 13 -1.53 4.66 -15.44
N ASN A 14 -0.23 4.44 -15.60
CA ASN A 14 0.42 4.31 -16.92
C ASN A 14 0.07 5.46 -17.89
N GLY A 15 -0.07 6.69 -17.37
CA GLY A 15 -0.44 7.88 -18.16
C GLY A 15 -1.92 8.02 -18.47
N TYR A 16 -2.77 7.09 -18.05
CA TYR A 16 -4.22 7.20 -18.21
C TYR A 16 -4.86 7.82 -16.96
N PRO A 17 -5.74 8.83 -17.11
CA PRO A 17 -6.42 9.43 -15.97
C PRO A 17 -7.28 8.39 -15.25
N LEU A 18 -7.14 8.33 -13.94
CA LEU A 18 -7.97 7.53 -13.06
C LEU A 18 -9.20 8.34 -12.64
N ASP A 19 -10.33 7.65 -12.61
CA ASP A 19 -11.55 8.18 -11.99
C ASP A 19 -11.38 8.08 -10.48
N ASP A 20 -11.13 9.23 -9.85
CA ASP A 20 -10.87 9.40 -8.43
C ASP A 20 -12.15 9.60 -7.60
N SER A 21 -13.33 9.44 -8.23
CA SER A 21 -14.59 9.48 -7.49
C SER A 21 -14.64 8.38 -6.44
N SER A 22 -15.29 8.66 -5.31
CA SER A 22 -15.52 7.68 -4.24
C SER A 22 -16.25 6.42 -4.70
N ARG A 23 -16.93 6.47 -5.86
CA ARG A 23 -17.55 5.31 -6.50
C ARG A 23 -16.51 4.31 -7.00
N ARG A 24 -15.33 4.76 -7.46
CA ARG A 24 -14.24 3.90 -7.94
C ARG A 24 -13.11 3.74 -6.94
N LEU A 25 -12.79 4.79 -6.19
CA LEU A 25 -11.80 4.80 -5.11
C LEU A 25 -12.51 4.94 -3.75
N GLY A 26 -13.40 3.98 -3.46
CA GLY A 26 -14.11 3.89 -2.18
C GLY A 26 -13.28 3.22 -1.08
N GLU A 27 -13.83 3.15 0.13
CA GLU A 27 -13.20 2.43 1.23
C GLU A 27 -13.25 0.91 1.03
N LEU A 28 -12.23 0.22 1.53
CA LEU A 28 -12.22 -1.24 1.57
C LEU A 28 -12.98 -1.74 2.80
N GLU A 29 -14.04 -2.51 2.58
CA GLU A 29 -14.80 -3.14 3.64
C GLU A 29 -14.07 -4.40 4.17
N PRO A 30 -13.80 -4.49 5.48
CA PRO A 30 -13.13 -5.67 6.04
C PRO A 30 -14.06 -6.89 5.99
N ALA A 31 -13.50 -8.04 5.62
CA ALA A 31 -14.18 -9.34 5.56
C ALA A 31 -13.79 -10.25 6.75
N ASN A 32 -13.26 -9.67 7.83
CA ASN A 32 -12.81 -10.40 9.02
C ASN A 32 -13.92 -11.24 9.68
N ASP A 33 -15.17 -10.81 9.58
CA ASP A 33 -16.36 -11.50 10.07
C ASP A 33 -16.66 -12.80 9.33
N LEU A 34 -16.14 -12.96 8.11
CA LEU A 34 -16.31 -14.16 7.28
C LEU A 34 -15.24 -15.23 7.55
N LEU A 35 -14.27 -14.97 8.44
CA LEU A 35 -13.20 -15.93 8.73
C LEU A 35 -13.77 -17.23 9.31
N GLY A 36 -13.40 -18.35 8.71
CA GLY A 36 -13.90 -19.68 9.05
C GLY A 36 -15.15 -20.11 8.27
N ASP A 37 -15.73 -19.24 7.44
CA ASP A 37 -16.82 -19.57 6.50
C ASP A 37 -16.31 -19.50 5.06
N ASP A 38 -15.80 -20.63 4.57
CA ASP A 38 -15.28 -20.76 3.21
C ASP A 38 -16.31 -20.44 2.11
N ALA A 39 -17.59 -20.70 2.36
CA ALA A 39 -18.65 -20.46 1.39
C ALA A 39 -18.94 -18.96 1.29
N ALA A 40 -19.04 -18.28 2.43
CA ALA A 40 -19.22 -16.83 2.48
C ALA A 40 -18.02 -16.09 1.87
N LEU A 41 -16.79 -16.53 2.16
CA LEU A 41 -15.57 -15.97 1.58
C LEU A 41 -15.57 -16.08 0.04
N ARG A 42 -15.97 -17.23 -0.51
CA ARG A 42 -16.08 -17.41 -1.96
C ARG A 42 -17.15 -16.51 -2.56
N ALA A 43 -18.31 -16.41 -1.92
CA ALA A 43 -19.39 -15.54 -2.38
C ALA A 43 -18.95 -14.06 -2.42
N ALA A 44 -18.34 -13.57 -1.33
CA ALA A 44 -17.84 -12.20 -1.25
C ALA A 44 -16.75 -11.93 -2.30
N MET A 45 -15.84 -12.87 -2.55
CA MET A 45 -14.82 -12.73 -3.60
C MET A 45 -15.45 -12.66 -5.01
N GLN A 46 -16.50 -13.45 -5.30
CA GLN A 46 -17.19 -13.39 -6.58
C GLN A 46 -17.97 -12.08 -6.77
N GLU A 47 -18.56 -11.55 -5.71
CA GLU A 47 -19.35 -10.31 -5.76
C GLU A 47 -18.46 -9.05 -5.81
N ARG A 48 -17.45 -8.98 -4.94
CA ARG A 48 -16.63 -7.77 -4.72
C ARG A 48 -15.32 -7.78 -5.52
N GLY A 49 -14.88 -8.95 -6.00
CA GLY A 49 -13.61 -9.14 -6.70
C GLY A 49 -12.36 -9.05 -5.81
N HIS A 50 -12.53 -8.84 -4.51
CA HIS A 50 -11.44 -8.73 -3.54
C HIS A 50 -11.94 -9.12 -2.15
N LEU A 51 -10.99 -9.43 -1.26
CA LEU A 51 -11.22 -9.60 0.17
C LEU A 51 -10.17 -8.78 0.91
N PHE A 52 -10.63 -7.88 1.78
CA PHE A 52 -9.75 -7.09 2.63
C PHE A 52 -9.82 -7.62 4.05
N PHE A 53 -8.68 -7.95 4.64
CA PHE A 53 -8.60 -8.38 6.03
C PHE A 53 -7.68 -7.44 6.81
N ARG A 54 -8.15 -7.02 7.98
CA ARG A 54 -7.32 -6.33 8.96
C ARG A 54 -6.67 -7.36 9.87
N GLU A 55 -5.40 -7.15 10.21
CA GLU A 55 -4.70 -7.94 11.24
C GLU A 55 -4.73 -9.47 11.00
N LEU A 56 -4.80 -9.91 9.74
CA LEU A 56 -4.79 -11.33 9.39
C LEU A 56 -3.41 -11.97 9.63
N ILE A 57 -2.36 -11.17 9.47
CA ILE A 57 -0.98 -11.57 9.72
C ILE A 57 -0.52 -10.78 10.94
N ASP A 58 0.21 -11.46 11.83
CA ASP A 58 0.85 -10.86 13.00
C ASP A 58 1.71 -9.65 12.58
N PRO A 59 1.42 -8.43 13.08
CA PRO A 59 2.19 -7.24 12.77
C PRO A 59 3.68 -7.38 13.10
N GLU A 60 4.05 -8.08 14.19
CA GLU A 60 5.46 -8.25 14.55
C GLU A 60 6.20 -9.09 13.51
N LEU A 61 5.56 -10.14 12.99
CA LEU A 61 6.10 -10.97 11.91
C LEU A 61 6.29 -10.16 10.62
N VAL A 62 5.32 -9.30 10.29
CA VAL A 62 5.43 -8.41 9.11
C VAL A 62 6.61 -7.45 9.26
N GLN A 63 6.83 -6.89 10.45
CA GLN A 63 7.94 -5.97 10.71
C GLN A 63 9.30 -6.69 10.64
N LEU A 64 9.41 -7.92 11.15
CA LEU A 64 10.62 -8.73 11.02
C LEU A 64 10.92 -9.06 9.55
N ALA A 65 9.92 -9.46 8.77
CA ALA A 65 10.07 -9.71 7.34
C ALA A 65 10.48 -8.44 6.58
N ARG A 66 9.88 -7.28 6.93
CA ARG A 66 10.28 -5.97 6.39
C ARG A 66 11.76 -5.70 6.65
N GLN A 67 12.24 -5.91 7.88
CA GLN A 67 13.64 -5.71 8.23
C GLN A 67 14.58 -6.59 7.40
N GLU A 68 14.25 -7.87 7.22
CA GLU A 68 15.04 -8.79 6.40
C GLU A 68 15.17 -8.32 4.95
N ILE A 69 14.06 -7.84 4.36
CA ILE A 69 14.04 -7.33 2.99
C ILE A 69 14.89 -6.06 2.86
N LEU A 70 14.77 -5.12 3.80
CA LEU A 70 15.53 -3.87 3.76
C LEU A 70 17.03 -4.11 3.94
N LEU A 71 17.43 -5.08 4.78
CA LEU A 71 18.82 -5.50 4.89
C LEU A 71 19.38 -6.00 3.54
N LYS A 72 18.60 -6.78 2.78
CA LYS A 72 19.01 -7.24 1.45
C LYS A 72 19.19 -6.07 0.48
N TYR A 73 18.29 -5.08 0.50
CA TYR A 73 18.43 -3.89 -0.34
C TYR A 73 19.61 -2.99 0.08
N ALA A 74 19.92 -2.89 1.37
CA ALA A 74 21.11 -2.18 1.85
C ALA A 74 22.39 -2.85 1.36
N ILE A 75 22.48 -4.19 1.40
CA ILE A 75 23.61 -4.96 0.85
C ILE A 75 23.77 -4.72 -0.66
N LEU A 76 22.67 -4.67 -1.40
CA LEU A 76 22.67 -4.36 -2.83
C LEU A 76 22.95 -2.87 -3.12
N GLY A 77 22.97 -2.04 -2.08
CA GLY A 77 23.23 -0.61 -2.18
C GLY A 77 22.09 0.20 -2.78
N GLU A 78 20.86 -0.30 -2.74
CA GLU A 78 19.66 0.43 -3.18
C GLU A 78 19.10 1.31 -2.06
N ILE A 79 19.43 1.02 -0.79
CA ILE A 79 19.09 1.85 0.37
C ILE A 79 20.31 2.66 0.82
N ASP A 80 20.07 3.91 1.22
CA ASP A 80 21.08 4.75 1.87
C ASP A 80 21.34 4.29 3.31
N ASP A 81 22.44 3.56 3.49
CA ASP A 81 22.92 3.00 4.76
C ASP A 81 23.56 4.05 5.69
N ARG A 82 23.59 5.32 5.29
CA ARG A 82 23.88 6.45 6.21
C ARG A 82 22.72 6.73 7.16
N HIS A 83 21.54 6.20 6.86
CA HIS A 83 20.32 6.27 7.66
C HIS A 83 20.00 4.90 8.30
N PRO A 84 19.21 4.88 9.39
CA PRO A 84 18.61 3.63 9.88
C PRO A 84 17.89 2.88 8.76
N ILE A 85 18.18 1.59 8.62
CA ILE A 85 17.71 0.75 7.49
C ILE A 85 16.18 0.73 7.42
N ASP A 86 15.50 0.83 8.56
CA ASP A 86 14.05 0.86 8.67
C ASP A 86 13.40 2.13 8.12
N GLU A 87 14.15 3.22 7.91
CA GLU A 87 13.67 4.41 7.19
C GLU A 87 13.54 4.16 5.68
N ALA A 88 14.21 3.13 5.14
CA ALA A 88 14.10 2.70 3.74
C ALA A 88 14.32 3.82 2.71
N ILE A 89 15.27 4.72 2.98
CA ILE A 89 15.62 5.83 2.09
C ILE A 89 16.28 5.29 0.82
N ASP A 90 15.71 5.59 -0.35
CA ASP A 90 16.29 5.22 -1.65
C ASP A 90 17.61 5.97 -1.87
N ARG A 91 18.70 5.24 -2.14
CA ARG A 91 20.01 5.82 -2.43
C ARG A 91 19.99 6.71 -3.70
N ARG A 92 19.05 6.47 -4.62
CA ARG A 92 18.91 7.23 -5.88
C ARG A 92 18.09 8.51 -5.72
N GLY A 93 17.48 8.73 -4.55
CA GLY A 93 16.56 9.84 -4.25
C GLY A 93 17.16 11.24 -4.25
N ASP A 94 18.46 11.40 -4.48
CA ASP A 94 19.13 12.71 -4.60
C ASP A 94 18.97 13.36 -6.00
N ARG A 95 18.12 12.80 -6.86
CA ARG A 95 17.67 13.43 -8.12
C ARG A 95 16.21 13.82 -8.00
N GLY A 96 15.98 14.95 -7.34
CA GLY A 96 14.76 15.75 -7.49
C GLY A 96 14.67 16.42 -8.86
#